data_AF-A0A6T8NX76-F1
#
_entry.id   AF-A0A6T8NX76-F1
#
_cell.length_a   1.000
_cell.length_b   1.000
_cell.length_c   1.000
_cell.angle_alpha   90.00
_cell.angle_beta   90.00
_cell.angle_gamma   90.00
#
_symmetry.space_group_name_H-M   'P 1'
#
loop_
_entity.id
_entity.type
_entity.pdbx_description
1 polymer ?
#
loop_
_entity_poly.entity_id
_entity_poly.type
_entity_poly.pdbx_seq_one_letter_code
_entity_poly.pdbx_strand_id
1 'polypeptide(L)'
;PIADLIYNHIVSQPLAAETLELILTDNSNQFIQNIHNLACLTFAFLSGPTYLFLYKQRETLYYSLFDEVTLAKSLVEQIALMSRGRDDMYEMLLDCVRRYVREDLRAVVCDCDGNNNIVVSSSDSYYTDLPAKLISRKPMDDPMETILYVTSVGEPGEMYGTTVRELRKARAKRLGALQVKMPEINMQLLYALAGICLCTFPVVSAGSRTVGGVALLHVQQIQMGGVVFAFGCVLNFLNELRRVPTEIGGGSYNVDDVLETMVKGLEEELDARLKEKTVSYTD
;
A
#
# COMPACT_ATOMS: atom_id res chain seq x y z
N PRO A 1 -57.73 60.11 1.81
CA PRO A 1 -58.49 58.84 1.87
C PRO A 1 -57.86 57.66 1.09
N ILE A 2 -57.37 57.85 -0.15
CA ILE A 2 -56.71 56.78 -0.92
C ILE A 2 -55.25 56.57 -0.46
N ALA A 3 -54.55 57.65 -0.10
CA ALA A 3 -53.18 57.58 0.43
C ALA A 3 -53.10 56.88 1.80
N ASP A 4 -54.08 57.09 2.68
CA ASP A 4 -54.16 56.38 3.97
C ASP A 4 -54.53 54.90 3.80
N LEU A 5 -55.29 54.56 2.76
CA LEU A 5 -55.63 53.17 2.44
C LEU A 5 -54.40 52.41 1.91
N ILE A 6 -53.58 53.07 1.09
CA ILE A 6 -52.32 52.51 0.56
C ILE A 6 -51.27 52.42 1.67
N TYR A 7 -51.13 53.45 2.51
CA TYR A 7 -50.20 53.44 3.63
C TYR A 7 -50.56 52.33 4.63
N ASN A 8 -51.85 52.18 4.97
CA ASN A 8 -52.27 51.07 5.82
C ASN A 8 -52.10 49.71 5.12
N HIS A 9 -52.33 49.58 3.81
CA HIS A 9 -52.16 48.28 3.13
C HIS A 9 -50.69 47.87 2.94
N ILE A 10 -49.77 48.84 2.81
CA ILE A 10 -48.32 48.61 2.67
C ILE A 10 -47.66 48.43 4.05
N VAL A 11 -48.12 49.14 5.08
CA VAL A 11 -47.57 49.06 6.46
C VAL A 11 -48.23 47.96 7.29
N SER A 12 -49.45 47.50 6.94
CA SER A 12 -50.13 46.38 7.59
C SER A 12 -49.83 45.02 6.98
N GLN A 13 -48.96 44.93 5.97
CA GLN A 13 -48.30 43.66 5.73
C GLN A 13 -47.16 43.61 6.73
N PRO A 14 -47.28 42.88 7.86
CA PRO A 14 -46.07 42.50 8.57
C PRO A 14 -45.22 41.83 7.50
N LEU A 15 -44.07 42.42 7.17
CA LEU A 15 -43.03 41.76 6.41
C LEU A 15 -42.69 40.55 7.28
N ALA A 16 -43.43 39.47 7.04
CA ALA A 16 -43.85 38.56 8.09
C ALA A 16 -42.58 37.93 8.66
N ALA A 17 -42.52 37.75 9.98
CA ALA A 17 -41.44 37.00 10.60
C ALA A 17 -41.16 35.69 9.83
N GLU A 18 -42.21 35.07 9.27
CA GLU A 18 -42.15 33.94 8.33
C GLU A 18 -41.31 34.20 7.06
N THR A 19 -41.44 35.36 6.39
CA THR A 19 -40.61 35.68 5.21
C THR A 19 -39.14 35.89 5.56
N LEU A 20 -38.84 36.46 6.73
CA LEU A 20 -37.46 36.64 7.19
C LEU A 20 -36.85 35.29 7.63
N GLU A 21 -37.63 34.44 8.28
CA GLU A 21 -37.25 33.07 8.66
C GLU A 21 -37.05 32.18 7.42
N LEU A 22 -37.86 32.34 6.37
CA LEU A 22 -37.70 31.66 5.09
C LEU A 22 -36.40 32.07 4.40
N ILE A 23 -36.09 33.38 4.34
CA ILE A 23 -34.84 33.90 3.76
C ILE A 23 -33.63 33.45 4.58
N LEU A 24 -33.73 33.40 5.91
CA LEU A 24 -32.67 32.89 6.78
C LEU A 24 -32.43 31.38 6.54
N THR A 25 -33.51 30.62 6.38
CA THR A 25 -33.46 29.17 6.11
C THR A 25 -32.88 28.89 4.73
N ASP A 26 -33.25 29.65 3.70
CA ASP A 26 -32.71 29.50 2.35
C ASP A 26 -31.20 29.84 2.27
N ASN A 27 -30.80 30.97 2.88
CA ASN A 27 -29.39 31.37 2.95
C ASN A 27 -28.52 30.36 3.73
N SER A 28 -29.05 29.80 4.83
CA SER A 28 -28.33 28.78 5.60
C SER A 28 -28.20 27.46 4.84
N ASN A 29 -29.22 27.05 4.08
CA ASN A 29 -29.15 25.86 3.23
C ASN A 29 -28.13 26.02 2.10
N GLN A 30 -28.08 27.19 1.44
CA GLN A 30 -27.07 27.51 0.43
C GLN A 30 -25.64 27.50 1.01
N PHE A 31 -25.46 28.03 2.22
CA PHE A 31 -24.16 28.00 2.91
C PHE A 31 -23.68 26.56 3.19
N ILE A 32 -24.58 25.69 3.67
CA ILE A 32 -24.24 24.28 3.92
C ILE A 32 -23.89 23.55 2.62
N GLN A 33 -24.63 23.80 1.53
CA GLN A 33 -24.32 23.23 0.21
C GLN A 33 -22.96 23.69 -0.32
N ASN A 34 -22.60 24.96 -0.14
CA ASN A 34 -21.30 25.48 -0.55
C ASN A 34 -20.15 24.84 0.24
N ILE A 35 -20.31 24.64 1.55
CA ILE A 35 -19.33 23.92 2.37
C ILE A 35 -19.20 22.45 1.93
N HIS A 36 -20.32 21.78 1.66
CA HIS A 36 -20.32 20.40 1.17
C HIS A 36 -19.57 20.27 -0.16
N ASN A 37 -19.85 21.17 -1.11
CA ASN A 37 -19.16 21.19 -2.40
C ASN A 37 -17.65 21.45 -2.25
N LEU A 38 -17.26 22.35 -1.36
CA LEU A 38 -15.85 22.59 -1.05
C LEU A 38 -15.19 21.33 -0.48
N ALA A 39 -15.82 20.65 0.48
CA ALA A 39 -15.30 19.42 1.08
C ALA A 39 -15.15 18.29 0.04
N CYS A 40 -16.17 18.10 -0.82
CA CYS A 40 -16.13 17.13 -1.92
C CYS A 40 -15.02 17.45 -2.94
N LEU A 41 -14.81 18.72 -3.26
CA LEU A 41 -13.76 19.15 -4.18
C LEU A 41 -12.36 18.93 -3.57
N THR A 42 -12.18 19.28 -2.30
CA THR A 42 -10.93 19.00 -1.58
C THR A 42 -10.66 17.50 -1.51
N PHE A 43 -11.69 16.67 -1.34
CA PHE A 43 -11.54 15.21 -1.35
C PHE A 43 -11.07 14.69 -2.70
N ALA A 44 -11.71 15.14 -3.77
CA ALA A 44 -11.31 14.78 -5.13
C ALA A 44 -9.88 15.24 -5.46
N PHE A 45 -9.49 16.43 -4.97
CA PHE A 45 -8.14 16.95 -5.17
C PHE A 45 -7.07 16.17 -4.40
N LEU A 46 -7.39 15.69 -3.19
CA LEU A 46 -6.44 14.94 -2.36
C LEU A 46 -6.34 13.46 -2.76
N SER A 47 -7.44 12.86 -3.23
CA SER A 47 -7.50 11.44 -3.58
C SER A 47 -6.64 11.10 -4.80
N GLY A 48 -6.61 11.96 -5.82
CA GLY A 48 -5.85 11.73 -7.06
C GLY A 48 -4.33 11.59 -6.86
N PRO A 49 -3.65 12.56 -6.23
CA PRO A 49 -2.23 12.46 -5.90
C PRO A 49 -1.92 11.30 -4.96
N THR A 50 -2.81 11.03 -4.00
CA THR A 50 -2.69 9.89 -3.08
C THR A 50 -2.71 8.56 -3.84
N TYR A 51 -3.65 8.40 -4.78
CA TYR A 51 -3.71 7.25 -5.66
C TYR A 51 -2.43 7.09 -6.48
N LEU A 52 -1.98 8.16 -7.15
CA LEU A 52 -0.77 8.11 -7.98
C LEU A 52 0.47 7.71 -7.18
N PHE A 53 0.61 8.22 -5.95
CA PHE A 53 1.71 7.89 -5.07
C PHE A 53 1.70 6.41 -4.67
N LEU A 54 0.55 5.91 -4.18
CA LEU A 54 0.40 4.51 -3.77
C LEU A 54 0.62 3.55 -4.94
N TYR A 55 0.09 3.90 -6.12
CA TYR A 55 0.29 3.12 -7.34
C TYR A 55 1.78 3.04 -7.72
N LYS A 56 2.48 4.19 -7.78
CA LYS A 56 3.92 4.23 -8.10
C LYS A 56 4.78 3.48 -7.08
N GLN A 57 4.41 3.55 -5.81
CA GLN A 57 5.11 2.80 -4.76
C GLN A 57 4.97 1.28 -5.00
N ARG A 58 3.77 0.81 -5.33
CA ARG A 58 3.49 -0.60 -5.62
C ARG A 58 4.20 -1.07 -6.89
N GLU A 59 4.19 -0.26 -7.94
CA GLU A 59 4.92 -0.52 -9.18
C GLU A 59 6.43 -0.62 -8.95
N THR A 60 7.00 0.29 -8.17
CA THR A 60 8.44 0.27 -7.83
C THR A 60 8.81 -0.98 -7.05
N LEU A 61 7.96 -1.38 -6.10
CA LEU A 61 8.15 -2.60 -5.32
C LEU A 61 8.17 -3.83 -6.25
N TYR A 62 7.19 -3.94 -7.14
CA TYR A 62 7.11 -5.03 -8.10
C TYR A 62 8.36 -5.15 -8.97
N TYR A 63 8.79 -4.05 -9.61
CA TYR A 63 9.99 -4.07 -10.45
C TYR A 63 11.25 -4.40 -9.64
N SER A 64 11.41 -3.82 -8.46
CA SER A 64 12.60 -4.09 -7.62
C SER A 64 12.74 -5.55 -7.22
N LEU A 65 11.61 -6.21 -7.01
CA LEU A 65 11.52 -7.58 -6.52
C LEU A 65 11.69 -8.60 -7.65
N PHE A 66 11.13 -8.30 -8.83
CA PHE A 66 11.42 -9.05 -10.05
C PHE A 66 12.91 -8.97 -10.43
N ASP A 67 13.50 -7.77 -10.36
CA ASP A 67 14.93 -7.55 -10.58
C ASP A 67 15.76 -8.40 -9.59
N GLU A 68 15.40 -8.40 -8.30
CA GLU A 68 16.09 -9.14 -7.24
C GLU A 68 16.04 -10.65 -7.45
N VAL A 69 14.89 -11.23 -7.79
CA VAL A 69 14.75 -12.67 -8.09
C VAL A 69 15.57 -13.05 -9.32
N THR A 70 15.53 -12.23 -10.37
CA THR A 70 16.28 -12.49 -11.61
C THR A 70 17.79 -12.47 -11.36
N LEU A 71 18.27 -11.51 -10.57
CA LEU A 71 19.67 -11.43 -10.16
C LEU A 71 20.08 -12.58 -9.25
N ALA A 72 19.21 -13.01 -8.33
CA ALA A 72 19.46 -14.17 -7.48
C ALA A 72 19.61 -15.46 -8.31
N LYS A 73 18.79 -15.63 -9.36
CA LYS A 73 18.94 -16.75 -10.29
C LYS A 73 20.26 -16.70 -11.07
N SER A 74 20.61 -15.53 -11.59
CA SER A 74 21.89 -15.33 -12.27
C SER A 74 23.09 -15.62 -11.35
N LEU A 75 22.98 -15.26 -10.07
CA LEU A 75 23.98 -15.58 -9.05
C LEU A 75 24.17 -17.09 -8.87
N VAL A 76 23.08 -17.86 -8.82
CA VAL A 76 23.14 -19.33 -8.70
C VAL A 76 23.82 -19.96 -9.93
N GLU A 77 23.52 -19.47 -11.13
CA GLU A 77 24.18 -19.92 -12.36
C GLU A 77 25.67 -19.59 -12.37
N GLN A 78 26.05 -18.38 -11.95
CA GLN A 78 27.46 -17.98 -11.86
C GLN A 78 28.23 -18.78 -10.81
N ILE A 79 27.62 -19.07 -9.66
CA ILE A 79 28.21 -19.92 -8.63
C ILE A 79 28.49 -21.30 -9.22
N ALA A 80 27.53 -21.91 -9.91
CA ALA A 80 27.71 -23.23 -10.53
C ALA A 80 28.82 -23.28 -11.59
N LEU A 81 29.00 -22.20 -12.36
CA LEU A 81 30.08 -22.11 -13.34
C LEU A 81 31.45 -21.94 -12.68
N MET A 82 31.55 -21.08 -11.67
CA MET A 82 32.80 -20.74 -11.00
C MET A 82 33.32 -21.86 -10.09
N SER A 83 32.41 -22.60 -9.46
CA SER A 83 32.77 -23.69 -8.55
C SER A 83 32.99 -25.03 -9.26
N ARG A 84 32.98 -25.05 -10.60
CA ARG A 84 33.21 -26.27 -11.37
C ARG A 84 34.58 -26.86 -11.02
N GLY A 85 34.57 -28.04 -10.37
CA GLY A 85 35.78 -28.74 -9.91
C GLY A 85 36.25 -28.37 -8.49
N ARG A 86 35.49 -27.56 -7.74
CA ARG A 86 35.72 -27.27 -6.31
C ARG A 86 34.44 -27.45 -5.51
N ASP A 87 34.19 -28.69 -5.13
CA ASP A 87 32.91 -29.11 -4.58
C ASP A 87 32.61 -28.46 -3.21
N ASP A 88 33.60 -28.35 -2.33
CA ASP A 88 33.44 -27.73 -1.00
C ASP A 88 33.02 -26.26 -1.10
N MET A 89 33.57 -25.53 -2.07
CA MET A 89 33.24 -24.12 -2.31
C MET A 89 31.84 -23.97 -2.90
N TYR A 90 31.42 -24.89 -3.77
CA TYR A 90 30.09 -24.87 -4.38
C TYR A 90 28.97 -24.95 -3.34
N GLU A 91 29.10 -25.90 -2.41
CA GLU A 91 28.09 -26.15 -1.38
C GLU A 91 27.98 -25.01 -0.38
N MET A 92 29.12 -24.47 0.06
CA MET A 92 29.16 -23.31 0.94
C MET A 92 28.48 -22.09 0.30
N LEU A 93 28.73 -21.84 -0.99
CA LEU A 93 28.13 -20.72 -1.71
C LEU A 93 26.63 -20.92 -1.96
N LEU A 94 26.21 -22.13 -2.34
CA LEU A 94 24.78 -22.45 -2.49
C LEU A 94 24.01 -22.33 -1.17
N ASP A 95 24.59 -22.76 -0.05
CA ASP A 95 23.95 -22.61 1.26
C ASP A 95 23.80 -21.13 1.64
N CYS A 96 24.80 -20.28 1.34
CA CYS A 96 24.68 -18.84 1.54
C CYS A 96 23.51 -18.23 0.73
N VAL A 97 23.38 -18.59 -0.55
CA VAL A 97 22.25 -18.11 -1.37
C VAL A 97 20.92 -18.67 -0.87
N ARG A 98 20.87 -19.93 -0.43
CA ARG A 98 19.67 -20.52 0.18
C ARG A 98 19.25 -19.75 1.43
N ARG A 99 20.20 -19.40 2.30
CA ARG A 99 19.93 -18.60 3.50
C ARG A 99 19.45 -17.20 3.13
N TYR A 100 20.03 -16.56 2.11
CA TYR A 100 19.52 -15.30 1.58
C TYR A 100 18.06 -15.40 1.12
N VAL A 101 17.73 -16.40 0.30
CA VAL A 101 16.38 -16.58 -0.23
C VAL A 101 15.38 -16.88 0.89
N ARG A 102 15.72 -17.75 1.85
CA ARG A 102 14.82 -18.11 2.96
C ARG A 102 14.67 -17.01 4.02
N GLU A 103 15.79 -16.47 4.49
CA GLU A 103 15.81 -15.58 5.67
C GLU A 103 15.56 -14.10 5.31
N ASP A 104 15.58 -13.72 4.03
CA ASP A 104 15.39 -12.34 3.58
C ASP A 104 14.31 -12.23 2.49
N LEU A 105 14.46 -12.94 1.38
CA LEU A 105 13.52 -12.83 0.26
C LEU A 105 12.14 -13.41 0.63
N ARG A 106 12.10 -14.62 1.19
CA ARG A 106 10.88 -15.31 1.61
C ARG A 106 10.29 -14.75 2.91
N ALA A 107 11.13 -14.35 3.86
CA ALA A 107 10.68 -13.76 5.13
C ALA A 107 9.85 -12.47 4.95
N VAL A 108 10.00 -11.79 3.81
CA VAL A 108 9.23 -10.58 3.48
C VAL A 108 8.03 -10.88 2.57
N VAL A 109 8.09 -11.96 1.79
CA VAL A 109 7.06 -12.31 0.79
C VAL A 109 6.02 -13.30 1.31
N CYS A 110 6.40 -14.21 2.22
CA CYS A 110 5.62 -15.41 2.54
C CYS A 110 5.47 -15.69 4.05
N ASP A 111 5.58 -14.70 4.94
CA ASP A 111 5.41 -14.94 6.39
C ASP A 111 3.91 -15.10 6.77
N CYS A 112 3.20 -15.90 5.98
CA CYS A 112 1.85 -16.43 6.16
C CYS A 112 1.86 -17.86 6.73
N ASP A 113 3.03 -18.44 7.04
CA ASP A 113 3.10 -19.76 7.67
C ASP A 113 3.15 -19.61 9.20
N GLY A 114 1.96 -19.61 9.82
CA GLY A 114 1.78 -19.59 11.29
C GLY A 114 2.34 -20.81 12.04
N ASN A 115 3.26 -21.56 11.44
CA ASN A 115 3.92 -22.72 12.00
C ASN A 115 5.43 -22.64 11.71
N ASN A 116 6.19 -22.04 12.63
CA ASN A 116 7.42 -22.62 13.19
C ASN A 116 8.16 -21.61 14.08
N ASN A 117 8.02 -21.77 15.40
CA ASN A 117 9.07 -21.67 16.43
C ASN A 117 10.12 -20.55 16.37
N ILE A 118 9.79 -19.37 15.85
CA ILE A 118 10.43 -18.13 16.31
C ILE A 118 9.55 -17.60 17.44
N VAL A 119 9.96 -17.92 18.67
CA VAL A 119 9.46 -17.29 19.89
C VAL A 119 9.78 -15.80 19.80
N VAL A 120 8.89 -15.02 19.19
CA VAL A 120 8.95 -13.56 19.26
C VAL A 120 7.56 -13.04 19.56
N SER A 121 7.42 -12.68 20.82
CA SER A 121 6.34 -11.97 21.49
C SER A 121 5.33 -11.26 20.60
N SER A 122 4.08 -11.69 20.76
CA SER A 122 2.84 -10.94 20.58
C SER A 122 3.01 -9.43 20.76
N SER A 123 3.26 -8.71 19.68
CA SER A 123 2.96 -7.30 19.53
C SER A 123 2.84 -7.01 18.04
N ASP A 124 1.76 -6.37 17.61
CA ASP A 124 1.45 -5.97 16.23
C ASP A 124 2.50 -5.03 15.58
N SER A 125 3.64 -4.79 16.25
CA SER A 125 4.71 -3.86 15.88
C SER A 125 5.94 -4.52 15.25
N TYR A 126 5.91 -5.82 14.93
CA TYR A 126 7.09 -6.52 14.37
C TYR A 126 7.24 -6.33 12.86
N TYR A 127 6.12 -6.28 12.12
CA TYR A 127 6.13 -6.18 10.65
C TYR A 127 6.49 -4.79 10.13
N THR A 128 6.16 -3.74 10.87
CA THR A 128 6.50 -2.35 10.51
C THR A 128 8.01 -2.10 10.50
N ASP A 129 8.76 -2.82 11.34
CA ASP A 129 10.21 -2.65 11.54
C ASP A 129 11.06 -3.68 10.78
N LEU A 130 10.46 -4.69 10.14
CA LEU A 130 11.19 -5.73 9.40
C LEU A 130 12.16 -5.16 8.34
N PRO A 131 11.77 -4.20 7.47
CA PRO A 131 12.71 -3.63 6.51
C PRO A 131 13.83 -2.83 7.19
N ALA A 132 13.55 -2.15 8.28
CA ALA A 132 14.58 -1.42 9.05
C ALA A 132 15.58 -2.38 9.70
N LYS A 133 15.10 -3.51 10.24
CA LYS A 133 15.93 -4.57 10.81
C LYS A 133 16.84 -5.21 9.76
N LEU A 134 16.30 -5.53 8.57
CA LEU A 134 17.06 -6.11 7.47
C LEU A 134 18.17 -5.16 6.97
N ILE A 135 17.89 -3.87 6.86
CA ILE A 135 18.89 -2.84 6.51
C ILE A 135 19.96 -2.70 7.62
N SER A 136 19.56 -2.85 8.89
CA SER A 136 20.46 -2.69 10.04
C SER A 136 21.33 -3.92 10.37
N ARG A 137 21.20 -5.01 9.61
CA ARG A 137 22.00 -6.23 9.85
C ARG A 137 23.49 -5.90 9.72
N LYS A 138 24.29 -6.48 10.62
CA LYS A 138 25.74 -6.31 10.55
C LYS A 138 26.27 -7.01 9.30
N PRO A 139 27.35 -6.50 8.67
CA PRO A 139 27.94 -7.13 7.50
C PRO A 139 28.31 -8.60 7.71
N MET A 140 28.69 -8.99 8.94
CA MET A 140 29.01 -10.39 9.27
C MET A 140 27.82 -11.34 9.23
N ASP A 141 26.60 -10.81 9.39
CA ASP A 141 25.36 -11.58 9.38
C ASP A 141 24.72 -11.62 7.98
N ASP A 142 25.34 -10.99 6.97
CA ASP A 142 24.83 -10.96 5.61
C ASP A 142 25.41 -12.13 4.79
N PRO A 143 24.59 -13.09 4.31
CA PRO A 143 25.06 -14.20 3.49
C PRO A 143 25.75 -13.73 2.19
N MET A 144 25.41 -12.54 1.68
CA MET A 144 26.05 -11.95 0.52
C MET A 144 27.48 -11.46 0.79
N GLU A 145 27.81 -11.18 2.04
CA GLU A 145 29.17 -10.80 2.46
C GLU A 145 30.06 -12.05 2.58
N THR A 146 29.50 -13.16 3.06
CA THR A 146 30.20 -14.46 3.03
C THR A 146 30.56 -14.88 1.60
N ILE A 147 29.64 -14.69 0.65
CA ILE A 147 29.92 -14.95 -0.79
C ILE A 147 31.09 -14.08 -1.27
N LEU A 148 31.14 -12.80 -0.90
CA LEU A 148 32.26 -11.92 -1.24
C LEU A 148 33.58 -12.43 -0.65
N TYR A 149 33.61 -12.79 0.64
CA TYR A 149 34.84 -13.27 1.28
C TYR A 149 35.36 -14.57 0.69
N VAL A 150 34.48 -15.51 0.35
CA VAL A 150 34.87 -16.80 -0.24
C VAL A 150 35.38 -16.64 -1.67
N THR A 151 34.88 -15.63 -2.40
CA THR A 151 35.18 -15.45 -3.83
C THR A 151 36.25 -14.39 -4.11
N SER A 152 36.62 -13.57 -3.13
CA SER A 152 37.67 -12.55 -3.27
C SER A 152 39.02 -13.02 -2.76
N VAL A 153 40.05 -12.83 -3.59
CA VAL A 153 41.46 -13.07 -3.24
C VAL A 153 42.22 -11.76 -3.44
N GLY A 154 42.02 -10.80 -2.52
CA GLY A 154 42.72 -9.51 -2.49
C GLY A 154 42.14 -8.42 -3.40
N GLU A 155 41.43 -8.77 -4.47
CA GLU A 155 40.61 -7.86 -5.29
C GLU A 155 39.19 -8.43 -5.47
N PRO A 156 38.16 -7.57 -5.58
CA PRO A 156 36.81 -8.02 -5.87
C PRO A 156 36.75 -8.68 -7.26
N GLY A 157 36.43 -9.97 -7.31
CA GLY A 157 36.24 -10.68 -8.58
C GLY A 157 35.06 -10.15 -9.40
N GLU A 158 34.99 -10.49 -10.69
CA GLU A 158 33.92 -10.05 -11.60
C GLU A 158 32.51 -10.41 -11.09
N MET A 159 32.39 -11.52 -10.36
CA MET A 159 31.15 -11.95 -9.70
C MET A 159 30.67 -10.92 -8.65
N TYR A 160 31.58 -10.31 -7.89
CA TYR A 160 31.20 -9.28 -6.94
C TYR A 160 30.73 -8.01 -7.67
N GLY A 161 31.48 -7.60 -8.69
CA GLY A 161 31.23 -6.36 -9.42
C GLY A 161 29.90 -6.35 -10.17
N THR A 162 29.47 -7.50 -10.71
CA THR A 162 28.32 -7.59 -11.62
C THR A 162 27.06 -8.18 -11.00
N THR A 163 27.14 -9.17 -10.12
CA THR A 163 25.93 -9.84 -9.59
C THR A 163 25.71 -9.59 -8.11
N VAL A 164 26.71 -9.80 -7.24
CA VAL A 164 26.51 -9.58 -5.79
C VAL A 164 26.21 -8.11 -5.49
N ARG A 165 26.95 -7.19 -6.10
CA ARG A 165 26.70 -5.75 -5.94
C ARG A 165 25.35 -5.32 -6.49
N GLU A 166 24.95 -5.80 -7.65
CA GLU A 166 23.65 -5.47 -8.25
C GLU A 166 22.50 -6.08 -7.45
N LEU A 167 22.67 -7.30 -6.94
CA LEU A 167 21.69 -7.94 -6.06
C LEU A 167 21.53 -7.15 -4.73
N ARG A 168 22.62 -6.62 -4.15
CA ARG A 168 22.53 -5.71 -2.99
C ARG A 168 21.78 -4.41 -3.32
N LYS A 169 22.02 -3.84 -4.50
CA LYS A 169 21.28 -2.65 -4.96
C LYS A 169 19.80 -2.96 -5.15
N ALA A 170 19.46 -4.10 -5.74
CA ALA A 170 18.09 -4.56 -5.92
C ALA A 170 17.38 -4.76 -4.58
N ARG A 171 18.04 -5.46 -3.63
CA ARG A 171 17.58 -5.60 -2.24
C ARG A 171 17.35 -4.25 -1.57
N ALA A 172 18.30 -3.33 -1.64
CA ALA A 172 18.16 -1.99 -1.06
C ALA A 172 17.00 -1.20 -1.69
N LYS A 173 16.79 -1.34 -3.01
CA LYS A 173 15.67 -0.74 -3.74
C LYS A 173 14.33 -1.32 -3.28
N ARG A 174 14.23 -2.64 -3.08
CA ARG A 174 13.05 -3.32 -2.50
C ARG A 174 12.77 -2.83 -1.08
N LEU A 175 13.76 -2.91 -0.19
CA LEU A 175 13.61 -2.51 1.20
C LEU A 175 13.24 -1.02 1.32
N GLY A 176 13.79 -0.17 0.45
CA GLY A 176 13.41 1.23 0.34
C GLY A 176 12.02 1.47 -0.26
N ALA A 177 11.49 0.56 -1.07
CA ALA A 177 10.12 0.62 -1.59
C ALA A 177 9.08 0.13 -0.56
N LEU A 178 9.48 -0.81 0.30
CA LEU A 178 8.67 -1.34 1.41
C LEU A 178 8.48 -0.34 2.56
N GLN A 179 9.41 0.60 2.74
CA GLN A 179 9.26 1.66 3.74
C GLN A 179 8.01 2.51 3.44
N VAL A 180 7.15 2.67 4.45
CA VAL A 180 5.97 3.52 4.37
C VAL A 180 6.42 4.98 4.27
N LYS A 181 6.43 5.52 3.04
CA LYS A 181 6.85 6.90 2.75
C LYS A 181 5.70 7.89 2.80
N MET A 182 4.45 7.41 2.82
CA MET A 182 3.29 8.29 2.86
C MET A 182 3.01 8.73 4.30
N PRO A 183 2.85 10.05 4.57
CA PRO A 183 2.45 10.51 5.89
C PRO A 183 1.03 10.03 6.20
N GLU A 184 0.86 9.38 7.35
CA GLU A 184 -0.44 8.85 7.79
C GLU A 184 -1.51 9.93 7.92
N ILE A 185 -1.08 11.17 8.17
CA ILE A 185 -1.93 12.36 8.26
C ILE A 185 -2.75 12.55 6.98
N ASN A 186 -2.17 12.29 5.80
CA ASN A 186 -2.90 12.44 4.54
C ASN A 186 -4.06 11.45 4.44
N MET A 187 -3.87 10.22 4.93
CA MET A 187 -4.92 9.21 4.92
C MET A 187 -5.99 9.52 5.97
N GLN A 188 -5.58 9.92 7.19
CA GLN A 188 -6.51 10.36 8.23
C GLN A 188 -7.35 11.56 7.76
N LEU A 189 -6.73 12.51 7.07
CA LEU A 189 -7.42 13.65 6.48
C LEU A 189 -8.44 13.22 5.42
N LEU A 190 -8.09 12.27 4.56
CA LEU A 190 -9.00 11.76 3.54
C LEU A 190 -10.22 11.05 4.14
N TYR A 191 -10.01 10.29 5.23
CA TYR A 191 -11.09 9.67 5.99
C TYR A 191 -11.98 10.68 6.70
N ALA A 192 -11.39 11.66 7.37
CA ALA A 192 -12.12 12.72 8.05
C ALA A 192 -12.97 13.51 7.05
N LEU A 193 -12.41 13.82 5.88
CA LEU A 193 -13.11 14.55 4.82
C LEU A 193 -14.25 13.74 4.20
N ALA A 194 -14.04 12.45 3.94
CA ALA A 194 -15.11 11.55 3.51
C ALA A 194 -16.23 11.46 4.57
N GLY A 195 -15.87 11.35 5.85
CA GLY A 195 -16.82 11.37 6.96
C GLY A 195 -17.65 12.66 7.00
N ILE A 196 -17.00 13.82 6.87
CA ILE A 196 -17.69 15.12 6.82
C ILE A 196 -18.64 15.19 5.61
N CYS A 197 -18.21 14.75 4.42
CA CYS A 197 -19.05 14.71 3.23
C CYS A 197 -20.28 13.80 3.42
N LEU A 198 -20.10 12.63 4.06
CA LEU A 198 -21.18 11.69 4.33
C LEU A 198 -22.13 12.19 5.42
N CYS A 199 -21.64 12.91 6.44
CA CYS A 199 -22.48 13.47 7.50
C CYS A 199 -23.23 14.74 7.07
N THR A 200 -22.72 15.48 6.08
CA THR A 200 -23.37 16.71 5.57
C THR A 200 -24.51 16.41 4.59
N PHE A 201 -24.46 15.27 3.88
CA PHE A 201 -25.49 14.91 2.92
C PHE A 201 -26.91 14.71 3.52
N PRO A 202 -27.10 14.02 4.67
CA PRO A 202 -28.41 13.92 5.32
C PRO A 202 -28.94 15.29 5.76
N VAL A 203 -28.05 16.19 6.19
CA VAL A 203 -28.41 17.54 6.65
C VAL A 203 -28.93 18.38 5.48
N VAL A 204 -28.24 18.38 4.34
CA VAL A 204 -28.68 19.05 3.11
C VAL A 204 -29.98 18.44 2.57
N SER A 205 -30.12 17.11 2.68
CA SER A 205 -31.34 16.40 2.25
C SER A 205 -32.55 16.74 3.13
N ALA A 206 -32.37 16.87 4.45
CA ALA A 206 -33.43 17.28 5.37
C ALA A 206 -33.96 18.68 5.03
N GLY A 207 -33.08 19.62 4.68
CA GLY A 207 -33.44 20.97 4.21
C GLY A 207 -34.16 21.00 2.87
N SER A 208 -34.06 19.93 2.05
CA SER A 208 -34.77 19.84 0.77
C SER A 208 -36.20 19.32 0.90
N ARG A 209 -36.49 18.55 1.96
CA ARG A 209 -37.82 17.99 2.26
C ARG A 209 -38.86 19.08 2.51
N THR A 210 -38.45 20.22 3.05
CA THR A 210 -39.32 21.37 3.34
C THR A 210 -39.79 22.08 2.07
N VAL A 211 -39.06 21.95 0.96
CA VAL A 211 -39.32 22.69 -0.30
C VAL A 211 -39.93 21.80 -1.39
N GLY A 212 -39.52 20.52 -1.50
CA GLY A 212 -39.78 19.70 -2.69
C GLY A 212 -40.79 18.54 -2.58
N GLY A 213 -41.38 18.30 -1.40
CA GLY A 213 -42.37 17.23 -1.19
C GLY A 213 -41.80 15.79 -1.21
N VAL A 214 -42.70 14.79 -1.18
CA VAL A 214 -42.34 13.37 -0.94
C VAL A 214 -41.66 12.70 -2.13
N ALA A 215 -41.96 13.14 -3.36
CA ALA A 215 -41.36 12.57 -4.58
C ALA A 215 -39.86 12.91 -4.70
N LEU A 216 -39.45 14.11 -4.28
CA LEU A 216 -38.03 14.52 -4.28
C LEU A 216 -37.21 13.66 -3.30
N LEU A 217 -37.84 13.20 -2.22
CA LEU A 217 -37.19 12.41 -1.18
C LEU A 217 -36.72 11.03 -1.70
N HIS A 218 -37.49 10.41 -2.61
CA HIS A 218 -37.08 9.15 -3.25
C HIS A 218 -35.85 9.31 -4.14
N VAL A 219 -35.78 10.41 -4.91
CA VAL A 219 -34.60 10.71 -5.76
C VAL A 219 -33.37 10.94 -4.89
N GLN A 220 -33.52 11.67 -3.78
CA GLN A 220 -32.42 11.95 -2.85
C GLN A 220 -31.91 10.70 -2.13
N GLN A 221 -32.77 9.73 -1.81
CA GLN A 221 -32.34 8.44 -1.25
C GLN A 221 -31.46 7.65 -2.22
N ILE A 222 -31.83 7.62 -3.51
CA ILE A 222 -31.02 6.95 -4.54
C ILE A 222 -29.68 7.68 -4.71
N GLN A 223 -29.69 9.01 -4.73
CA GLN A 223 -28.47 9.82 -4.82
C GLN A 223 -27.54 9.59 -3.63
N MET A 224 -28.09 9.51 -2.40
CA MET A 224 -27.32 9.15 -1.20
C MET A 224 -26.64 7.80 -1.35
N GLY A 225 -27.40 6.78 -1.78
CA GLY A 225 -26.87 5.43 -1.99
C GLY A 225 -25.70 5.43 -2.98
N GLY A 226 -25.84 6.16 -4.09
CA GLY A 226 -24.77 6.32 -5.09
C GLY A 226 -23.53 7.01 -4.53
N VAL A 227 -23.70 8.07 -3.74
CA VAL A 227 -22.58 8.83 -3.13
C VAL A 227 -21.85 7.98 -2.09
N VAL A 228 -22.58 7.34 -1.16
CA VAL A 228 -22.01 6.43 -0.15
C VAL A 228 -21.24 5.30 -0.83
N PHE A 229 -21.81 4.71 -1.88
CA PHE A 229 -21.13 3.68 -2.67
C PHE A 229 -19.85 4.21 -3.33
N ALA A 230 -19.89 5.37 -3.98
CA ALA A 230 -18.73 5.96 -4.64
C ALA A 230 -17.59 6.26 -3.65
N PHE A 231 -17.88 6.90 -2.51
CA PHE A 231 -16.88 7.14 -1.46
C PHE A 231 -16.33 5.83 -0.89
N GLY A 232 -17.20 4.84 -0.64
CA GLY A 232 -16.82 3.52 -0.19
C GLY A 232 -15.87 2.82 -1.16
N CYS A 233 -16.17 2.86 -2.47
CA CYS A 233 -15.31 2.31 -3.51
C CYS A 233 -13.94 3.00 -3.54
N VAL A 234 -13.89 4.33 -3.51
CA VAL A 234 -12.62 5.07 -3.55
C VAL A 234 -11.77 4.77 -2.31
N LEU A 235 -12.36 4.80 -1.11
CA LEU A 235 -11.62 4.52 0.12
C LEU A 235 -11.19 3.05 0.21
N ASN A 236 -12.05 2.10 -0.15
CA ASN A 236 -11.68 0.68 -0.19
C ASN A 236 -10.56 0.43 -1.18
N PHE A 237 -10.61 1.05 -2.35
CA PHE A 237 -9.55 0.92 -3.34
C PHE A 237 -8.23 1.54 -2.87
N LEU A 238 -8.28 2.74 -2.25
CA LEU A 238 -7.09 3.35 -1.65
C LEU A 238 -6.53 2.54 -0.49
N ASN A 239 -7.39 1.92 0.33
CA ASN A 239 -6.95 1.00 1.38
C ASN A 239 -6.29 -0.25 0.81
N GLU A 240 -6.86 -0.81 -0.24
CA GLU A 240 -6.31 -1.99 -0.92
C GLU A 240 -4.95 -1.70 -1.56
N LEU A 241 -4.73 -0.47 -2.02
CA LEU A 241 -3.43 -0.01 -2.51
C LEU A 241 -2.45 0.35 -1.37
N ARG A 242 -2.97 0.79 -0.22
CA ARG A 242 -2.17 1.13 0.96
C ARG A 242 -1.68 -0.11 1.70
N ARG A 243 -2.47 -1.20 1.72
CA ARG A 243 -2.07 -2.47 2.33
C ARG A 243 -0.71 -2.88 1.77
N VAL A 244 0.27 -2.88 2.66
CA VAL A 244 1.62 -3.34 2.36
C VAL A 244 1.54 -4.86 2.21
N PRO A 245 2.27 -5.49 1.27
CA PRO A 245 2.26 -6.95 1.08
C PRO A 245 2.60 -7.79 2.33
N THR A 246 3.09 -7.16 3.41
CA THR A 246 3.32 -7.81 4.71
C THR A 246 2.10 -7.90 5.62
N GLU A 247 0.96 -7.29 5.27
CA GLU A 247 -0.28 -7.43 6.04
C GLU A 247 -1.10 -8.62 5.51
N ILE A 248 -1.45 -9.51 6.43
CA ILE A 248 -2.23 -10.74 6.26
C ILE A 248 -3.48 -10.48 5.42
N GLY A 249 -3.49 -10.98 4.18
CA GLY A 249 -4.70 -11.05 3.35
C GLY A 249 -4.45 -10.65 1.91
N GLY A 250 -4.35 -11.66 1.05
CA GLY A 250 -4.18 -11.51 -0.39
C GLY A 250 -5.17 -10.52 -1.00
N GLY A 251 -4.66 -9.37 -1.40
CA GLY A 251 -5.46 -8.37 -2.09
C GLY A 251 -5.80 -8.79 -3.52
N SER A 252 -6.90 -8.31 -4.09
CA SER A 252 -7.32 -8.70 -5.47
C SER A 252 -6.32 -8.29 -6.56
N TYR A 253 -5.35 -7.44 -6.22
CA TYR A 253 -4.28 -6.96 -7.10
C TYR A 253 -2.91 -7.51 -6.67
N ASN A 254 -2.87 -8.60 -5.91
CA ASN A 254 -1.62 -9.14 -5.40
C ASN A 254 -0.79 -9.80 -6.49
N VAL A 255 0.45 -9.34 -6.53
CA VAL A 255 1.53 -9.95 -7.29
C VAL A 255 2.21 -11.06 -6.48
N ASP A 256 1.75 -11.25 -5.25
CA ASP A 256 2.30 -12.17 -4.27
C ASP A 256 2.20 -13.61 -4.76
N ASP A 257 1.13 -14.02 -5.45
CA ASP A 257 1.00 -15.39 -5.98
C ASP A 257 2.06 -15.72 -7.06
N VAL A 258 2.27 -14.78 -7.99
CA VAL A 258 3.27 -14.93 -9.06
C VAL A 258 4.66 -14.93 -8.46
N LEU A 259 4.89 -14.06 -7.49
CA LEU A 259 6.17 -13.93 -6.84
C LEU A 259 6.49 -15.10 -5.92
N GLU A 260 5.52 -15.59 -5.15
CA GLU A 260 5.63 -16.80 -4.35
C GLU A 260 6.01 -17.96 -5.26
N THR A 261 5.37 -18.07 -6.42
CA THR A 261 5.73 -19.08 -7.43
C THR A 261 7.18 -18.91 -7.90
N MET A 262 7.65 -17.68 -8.12
CA MET A 262 9.03 -17.40 -8.53
C MET A 262 10.06 -17.71 -7.42
N VAL A 263 9.79 -17.29 -6.18
CA VAL A 263 10.65 -17.53 -5.02
C VAL A 263 10.69 -19.02 -4.69
N LYS A 264 9.55 -19.69 -4.72
CA LYS A 264 9.44 -21.14 -4.52
C LYS A 264 10.16 -21.90 -5.63
N GLY A 265 10.04 -21.49 -6.89
CA GLY A 265 10.79 -22.07 -7.99
C GLY A 265 12.30 -21.94 -7.82
N LEU A 266 12.78 -20.80 -7.31
CA LEU A 266 14.20 -20.59 -6.98
C LEU A 266 14.65 -21.48 -5.80
N GLU A 267 13.81 -21.62 -4.76
CA GLU A 267 14.09 -22.48 -3.60
C GLU A 267 14.14 -23.96 -4.00
N GLU A 268 13.20 -24.43 -4.82
CA GLU A 268 13.17 -25.80 -5.35
C GLU A 268 14.40 -26.07 -6.22
N GLU A 269 14.84 -25.11 -7.05
CA GLU A 269 16.05 -25.22 -7.84
C GLU A 269 17.31 -25.32 -6.97
N LEU A 270 17.41 -24.50 -5.91
CA LEU A 270 18.52 -24.55 -4.94
C LEU A 270 18.56 -25.89 -4.19
N ASP A 271 17.42 -26.38 -3.70
CA ASP A 271 17.32 -27.64 -2.97
C ASP A 271 17.60 -28.84 -3.89
N ALA A 272 17.20 -28.79 -5.17
CA ALA A 272 17.52 -29.83 -6.15
C ALA A 272 19.03 -29.94 -6.38
N ARG A 273 19.72 -28.80 -6.57
CA ARG A 273 21.18 -28.75 -6.79
C ARG A 273 21.97 -29.21 -5.56
N LEU A 274 21.49 -28.92 -4.35
CA LEU A 274 22.10 -29.43 -3.12
C LEU A 274 21.90 -30.94 -2.97
N LYS A 275 20.72 -31.47 -3.29
CA LYS A 275 20.41 -32.91 -3.23
C LYS A 275 21.22 -33.74 -4.23
N GLU A 276 21.33 -33.28 -5.49
CA GLU A 276 22.12 -33.95 -6.53
C GLU A 276 23.56 -34.20 -6.07
N LYS A 277 24.14 -33.22 -5.36
CA LYS A 277 25.49 -33.34 -4.80
C LYS A 277 25.57 -34.36 -3.66
N THR A 278 24.61 -34.39 -2.73
CA THR A 278 24.63 -35.35 -1.62
C THR A 278 24.63 -36.82 -2.08
N VAL A 279 23.99 -37.10 -3.22
CA VAL A 279 23.97 -38.45 -3.81
C VAL A 279 25.31 -38.82 -4.46
N SER A 280 26.01 -37.86 -5.06
CA SER A 280 27.33 -38.09 -5.69
C SER A 280 28.46 -38.40 -4.71
N TYR A 281 28.30 -38.14 -3.41
CA TYR A 281 29.30 -38.47 -2.37
C TYR A 281 29.05 -39.83 -1.70
N THR A 282 27.91 -40.46 -1.96
CA THR A 282 27.52 -41.76 -1.37
C THR A 282 27.77 -42.97 -2.27
N ASP A 283 28.13 -42.74 -3.53
CA ASP A 283 28.57 -43.76 -4.50
C ASP A 283 30.11 -43.80 -4.60
#